data_AF-A0A953ZC97-F1
#
_entry.id   AF-A0A953ZC97-F1
#
_cell.length_a   1.000
_cell.length_b   1.000
_cell.length_c   1.000
_cell.angle_alpha   90.00
_cell.angle_beta   90.00
_cell.angle_gamma   90.00
#
_symmetry.space_group_name_H-M   'P 1'
#
loop_
_entity.id
_entity.type
_entity.pdbx_description
1 polymer ?
#
loop_
_entity_poly.entity_id
_entity_poly.type
_entity_poly.pdbx_seq_one_letter_code
_entity_poly.pdbx_strand_id
1 'polypeptide(L)'
;MNLRKTTLAALVLTALALTSCGTGRRAGKDLFIAVTSPAMWFYGGGTDGYDHAQEVREGLGAGAATEVIVFPFTFVGHAIKHAFYGLVHAGDFVLTPLYGLAELHPYGPEIKPLDIYTGTIFDETDEGSGTDAESGETR
;
A
#
# COMPACT_ATOMS: atom_id res chain seq x y z
N MET A 1 16.88 -11.82 -28.15
CA MET A 1 17.16 -12.23 -26.74
C MET A 1 16.54 -13.60 -26.53
N ASN A 2 17.29 -14.61 -26.09
CA ASN A 2 16.80 -16.00 -25.98
C ASN A 2 15.88 -16.14 -24.77
N LEU A 3 14.68 -16.71 -24.93
CA LEU A 3 13.67 -16.90 -23.87
C LEU A 3 14.26 -17.55 -22.62
N ARG A 4 15.16 -18.53 -22.80
CA ARG A 4 15.92 -19.17 -21.71
C ARG A 4 16.81 -18.21 -20.92
N LYS A 5 17.46 -17.26 -21.59
CA LYS A 5 18.35 -16.30 -20.92
C LYS A 5 17.54 -15.25 -20.16
N THR A 6 16.40 -14.83 -20.71
CA THR A 6 15.47 -13.91 -20.04
C THR A 6 14.78 -14.55 -18.84
N THR A 7 14.34 -15.80 -18.93
CA THR A 7 13.74 -16.49 -17.77
C THR A 7 14.76 -16.77 -16.68
N LEU A 8 15.99 -17.15 -17.01
CA LEU A 8 17.06 -17.34 -16.01
C LEU A 8 17.44 -16.02 -15.33
N ALA A 9 17.55 -14.93 -16.09
CA ALA A 9 17.82 -13.61 -15.54
C ALA A 9 16.68 -13.16 -14.61
N ALA A 10 15.42 -13.37 -15.01
CA ALA A 10 14.26 -13.08 -14.16
C ALA A 10 14.26 -13.92 -12.87
N LEU A 11 14.54 -15.22 -12.96
CA LEU A 11 14.59 -16.12 -11.80
C LEU A 11 15.70 -15.74 -10.81
N VAL A 12 16.88 -15.38 -11.32
CA VAL A 12 18.01 -14.92 -10.50
C VAL A 12 17.69 -13.57 -9.87
N LEU A 13 17.05 -12.66 -10.61
CA LEU A 13 16.59 -11.37 -10.08
C LEU A 13 15.57 -11.56 -8.95
N THR A 14 14.57 -12.41 -9.18
CA THR A 14 13.53 -12.70 -8.20
C THR A 14 14.13 -13.38 -6.97
N ALA A 15 15.07 -14.32 -7.15
CA ALA A 15 15.78 -14.93 -6.04
C ALA A 15 16.60 -13.90 -5.23
N LEU A 16 17.31 -12.99 -5.91
CA LEU A 16 18.09 -11.93 -5.25
C LEU A 16 17.20 -10.91 -4.51
N ALA A 17 16.10 -10.48 -5.13
CA ALA A 17 15.12 -9.59 -4.52
C ALA A 17 14.35 -10.22 -3.34
N LEU A 18 14.27 -11.55 -3.29
CA LEU A 18 13.69 -12.29 -2.16
C LEU A 18 14.72 -12.61 -1.07
N THR A 19 16.03 -12.57 -1.36
CA THR A 19 17.08 -12.84 -0.36
C THR A 19 17.45 -11.64 0.50
N SER A 20 17.15 -10.40 0.10
CA SER A 20 17.18 -9.25 1.00
C SER A 20 15.89 -9.21 1.83
N CYS A 21 16.00 -9.34 3.15
CA CYS A 21 14.85 -9.35 4.05
C CYS A 21 13.96 -8.09 3.91
N GLY A 22 14.55 -6.94 3.56
CA GLY A 22 13.82 -5.69 3.32
C GLY A 22 13.00 -5.69 2.02
N THR A 23 13.62 -5.99 0.88
CA THR A 23 12.96 -5.97 -0.44
C THR A 23 11.88 -7.05 -0.52
N GLY A 24 12.12 -8.25 0.00
CA GLY A 24 11.14 -9.34 0.03
C GLY A 24 9.92 -9.03 0.93
N ARG A 25 10.15 -8.42 2.10
CA ARG A 25 9.06 -7.96 2.99
C ARG A 25 8.22 -6.88 2.33
N ARG A 26 8.85 -5.93 1.63
CA ARG A 26 8.16 -4.88 0.86
C ARG A 26 7.31 -5.47 -0.28
N ALA A 27 7.90 -6.36 -1.08
CA ALA A 27 7.19 -7.08 -2.15
C ALA A 27 5.95 -7.82 -1.62
N GLY A 28 6.09 -8.50 -0.47
CA GLY A 28 5.01 -9.22 0.18
C GLY A 28 3.89 -8.29 0.65
N LYS A 29 4.22 -7.15 1.25
CA LYS A 29 3.25 -6.11 1.65
C LYS A 29 2.47 -5.62 0.44
N ASP A 30 3.18 -5.20 -0.61
CA ASP A 30 2.57 -4.59 -1.79
C ASP A 30 1.69 -5.59 -2.55
N LEU A 31 2.11 -6.85 -2.67
CA LEU A 31 1.29 -7.92 -3.24
C LEU A 31 0.03 -8.19 -2.41
N PHE A 32 0.17 -8.29 -1.08
CA PHE A 32 -0.94 -8.53 -0.18
C PHE A 32 -1.97 -7.40 -0.28
N ILE A 33 -1.52 -6.15 -0.24
CA ILE A 33 -2.39 -4.98 -0.38
C ILE A 33 -3.03 -4.98 -1.77
N ALA A 34 -2.28 -5.20 -2.85
CA ALA A 34 -2.83 -5.22 -4.20
C ALA A 34 -3.94 -6.28 -4.38
N VAL A 35 -3.77 -7.48 -3.81
CA VAL A 35 -4.75 -8.58 -3.89
C VAL A 35 -5.97 -8.32 -3.02
N THR A 36 -5.78 -7.77 -1.82
CA THR A 36 -6.88 -7.51 -0.87
C THR A 36 -7.59 -6.18 -1.12
N SER A 37 -6.98 -5.29 -1.90
CA SER A 37 -7.46 -3.94 -2.22
C SER A 37 -8.91 -3.89 -2.70
N PRO A 38 -9.39 -4.74 -3.63
CA PRO A 38 -10.78 -4.68 -4.07
C PRO A 38 -11.79 -4.78 -2.93
N ALA A 39 -11.51 -5.59 -1.91
CA ALA A 39 -12.35 -5.68 -0.71
C ALA A 39 -12.21 -4.42 0.16
N MET A 40 -10.99 -3.90 0.30
CA MET A 40 -10.69 -2.67 1.05
C MET A 40 -11.34 -1.42 0.45
N TRP A 41 -11.62 -1.39 -0.86
CA TRP A 41 -12.30 -0.25 -1.47
C TRP A 41 -13.71 -0.08 -0.93
N PHE A 42 -14.44 -1.20 -0.79
CA PHE A 42 -15.80 -1.18 -0.27
C PHE A 42 -15.81 -1.08 1.26
N TYR A 43 -14.91 -1.78 1.94
CA TYR A 43 -14.85 -1.74 3.41
C TYR A 43 -14.33 -0.40 3.93
N GLY A 44 -13.18 0.06 3.43
CA GLY A 44 -12.61 1.38 3.75
C GLY A 44 -13.48 2.53 3.24
N GLY A 45 -14.06 2.39 2.05
CA GLY A 45 -15.06 3.34 1.57
C GLY A 45 -16.28 3.43 2.48
N GLY A 46 -16.73 2.30 3.02
CA GLY A 46 -17.87 2.21 3.95
C GLY A 46 -17.60 2.84 5.30
N THR A 47 -16.46 2.51 5.91
CA THR A 47 -16.06 2.98 7.25
C THR A 47 -15.71 4.46 7.23
N ASP A 48 -14.73 4.87 6.43
CA ASP A 48 -14.33 6.29 6.32
C ASP A 48 -15.46 7.16 5.76
N GLY A 49 -16.23 6.63 4.81
CA GLY A 49 -17.38 7.33 4.24
C GLY A 49 -18.48 7.57 5.26
N TYR A 50 -18.67 6.64 6.19
CA TYR A 50 -19.63 6.78 7.29
C TYR A 50 -19.17 7.84 8.30
N ASP A 51 -17.93 7.76 8.74
CA ASP A 51 -17.35 8.70 9.70
C ASP A 51 -17.38 10.13 9.14
N HIS A 52 -16.99 10.32 7.88
CA HIS A 52 -17.05 11.63 7.21
C HIS A 52 -18.51 12.14 7.08
N ALA A 53 -19.49 11.25 6.84
CA ALA A 53 -20.89 11.66 6.79
C ALA A 53 -21.41 12.11 8.16
N GLN A 54 -20.95 11.49 9.25
CA GLN A 54 -21.22 11.94 10.61
C GLN A 54 -20.59 13.30 10.90
N GLU A 55 -19.34 13.51 10.50
CA GLU A 55 -18.65 14.80 10.64
C GLU A 55 -19.40 15.93 9.92
N VAL A 56 -19.89 15.67 8.70
CA VAL A 56 -20.69 16.65 7.93
C VAL A 56 -22.01 16.95 8.63
N ARG A 57 -22.70 15.92 9.16
CA ARG A 57 -23.93 16.11 9.94
C ARG A 57 -23.68 17.00 11.15
N GLU A 58 -22.63 16.72 11.90
CA GLU A 58 -22.25 17.44 13.12
C GLU A 58 -21.79 18.87 12.82
N GLY A 59 -20.97 19.06 11.79
CA GLY A 59 -20.51 20.37 11.35
C GLY A 59 -21.63 21.28 10.84
N LEU A 60 -22.69 20.71 10.27
CA LEU A 60 -23.87 21.44 9.83
C LEU A 60 -24.94 21.60 10.92
N GLY A 61 -24.76 20.99 12.10
CA GLY A 61 -25.78 20.95 13.15
C GLY A 61 -27.10 20.32 12.67
N ALA A 62 -27.03 19.40 11.71
CA ALA A 62 -28.19 18.89 11.00
C ALA A 62 -28.69 17.55 11.59
N GLY A 63 -29.90 17.14 11.20
CA GLY A 63 -30.47 15.85 11.60
C GLY A 63 -29.87 14.67 10.84
N ALA A 64 -30.21 13.44 11.28
CA ALA A 64 -29.74 12.19 10.68
C ALA A 64 -30.03 12.03 9.17
N ALA A 65 -31.02 12.76 8.63
CA ALA A 65 -31.29 12.77 7.20
C ALA A 65 -30.08 13.29 6.37
N THR A 66 -29.31 14.23 6.91
CA THR A 66 -28.11 14.76 6.24
C THR A 66 -27.03 13.69 6.09
N GLU A 67 -26.81 12.88 7.13
CA GLU A 67 -25.86 11.75 7.09
C GLU A 67 -26.24 10.76 5.98
N VAL A 68 -27.52 10.38 5.88
CA VAL A 68 -28.01 9.46 4.84
C VAL A 68 -27.85 10.03 3.42
N ILE A 69 -28.06 11.33 3.25
CA ILE A 69 -27.92 12.00 1.94
C ILE A 69 -26.44 12.13 1.55
N VAL A 70 -25.57 12.41 2.51
CA VAL A 70 -24.14 12.67 2.28
C VAL A 70 -23.36 11.36 2.11
N PHE A 71 -23.74 10.30 2.82
CA PHE A 71 -23.04 9.02 2.85
C PHE A 71 -22.70 8.43 1.47
N PRO A 72 -23.60 8.38 0.47
CA PRO A 72 -23.25 7.85 -0.85
C PRO A 72 -22.09 8.59 -1.51
N PHE A 73 -21.98 9.90 -1.30
CA PHE A 73 -20.92 10.72 -1.89
C PHE A 73 -19.60 10.54 -1.15
N THR A 74 -19.62 10.53 0.19
CA THR A 74 -18.42 10.28 1.00
C THR A 74 -17.92 8.86 0.83
N PHE A 75 -18.83 7.88 0.74
CA PHE A 75 -18.52 6.49 0.42
C PHE A 75 -17.77 6.36 -0.91
N VAL A 76 -18.34 6.89 -2.01
CA VAL A 76 -17.71 6.81 -3.34
C VAL A 76 -16.37 7.53 -3.33
N GLY A 77 -16.28 8.70 -2.69
CA GLY A 77 -15.02 9.45 -2.56
C GLY A 77 -13.92 8.62 -1.90
N HIS A 78 -14.22 7.97 -0.76
CA HIS A 78 -13.26 7.13 -0.06
C HIS A 78 -12.97 5.81 -0.78
N ALA A 79 -13.98 5.18 -1.39
CA ALA A 79 -13.77 3.98 -2.21
C ALA A 79 -12.80 4.24 -3.37
N ILE A 80 -12.92 5.40 -4.04
CA ILE A 80 -11.99 5.83 -5.09
C ILE A 80 -10.59 6.09 -4.51
N LYS A 81 -10.49 6.75 -3.35
CA LYS A 81 -9.22 6.98 -2.66
C LYS A 81 -8.49 5.65 -2.37
N HIS A 82 -9.18 4.69 -1.77
CA HIS A 82 -8.65 3.34 -1.52
C HIS A 82 -8.33 2.57 -2.82
N ALA A 83 -9.07 2.83 -3.90
CA ALA A 83 -8.75 2.30 -5.22
C ALA A 83 -7.41 2.78 -5.76
N PHE A 84 -7.12 4.08 -5.66
CA PHE A 84 -5.82 4.62 -6.02
C PHE A 84 -4.70 4.04 -5.15
N TYR A 85 -4.92 3.88 -3.84
CA TYR A 85 -3.93 3.30 -2.94
C TYR A 85 -3.55 1.89 -3.36
N GLY A 86 -4.56 1.03 -3.61
CA GLY A 86 -4.33 -0.33 -4.10
C GLY A 86 -3.59 -0.39 -5.44
N LEU A 87 -3.87 0.53 -6.36
CA LEU A 87 -3.17 0.61 -7.64
C LEU A 87 -1.71 1.04 -7.48
N VAL A 88 -1.40 1.94 -6.54
CA VAL A 88 0.00 2.32 -6.24
C VAL A 88 0.78 1.12 -5.71
N HIS A 89 0.23 0.38 -4.73
CA HIS A 89 0.87 -0.84 -4.23
C HIS A 89 1.04 -1.91 -5.32
N ALA A 90 0.06 -2.07 -6.21
CA ALA A 90 0.22 -2.97 -7.36
C ALA A 90 1.36 -2.52 -8.29
N GLY A 91 1.52 -1.21 -8.50
CA GLY A 91 2.63 -0.61 -9.22
C GLY A 91 3.98 -0.86 -8.54
N ASP A 92 4.08 -0.60 -7.23
CA ASP A 92 5.29 -0.82 -6.43
C ASP A 92 5.70 -2.31 -6.44
N PHE A 93 4.75 -3.25 -6.38
CA PHE A 93 5.03 -4.68 -6.54
C PHE A 93 5.68 -4.99 -7.89
N VAL A 94 5.16 -4.43 -8.99
CA VAL A 94 5.72 -4.62 -10.34
C VAL A 94 7.11 -4.00 -10.45
N LEU A 95 7.37 -2.88 -9.76
CA LEU A 95 8.65 -2.18 -9.76
C LEU A 95 9.67 -2.77 -8.76
N THR A 96 9.23 -3.66 -7.87
CA THR A 96 10.09 -4.26 -6.83
C THR A 96 11.38 -4.90 -7.37
N PRO A 97 11.40 -5.61 -8.52
CA PRO A 97 12.66 -6.11 -9.08
C PRO A 97 13.65 -5.01 -9.43
N LEU A 98 13.17 -3.82 -9.83
CA LEU A 98 14.03 -2.66 -10.12
C LEU A 98 14.54 -2.02 -8.82
N TYR A 99 13.71 -1.94 -7.78
CA TYR A 99 14.12 -1.49 -6.46
C TYR A 99 15.20 -2.41 -5.86
N GLY A 100 14.98 -3.72 -5.91
CA GLY A 100 15.96 -4.71 -5.46
C GLY A 100 17.29 -4.64 -6.24
N LEU A 101 17.25 -4.36 -7.54
CA LEU A 101 18.47 -4.13 -8.33
C LEU A 101 19.24 -2.87 -7.92
N ALA A 102 18.54 -1.80 -7.53
CA ALA A 102 19.19 -0.59 -7.06
C ALA A 102 19.80 -0.75 -5.66
N GLU A 103 19.14 -1.52 -4.79
CA GLU A 103 19.58 -1.83 -3.43
C GLU A 103 20.77 -2.83 -3.40
N LEU A 104 21.04 -3.53 -4.51
CA LEU A 104 22.20 -4.42 -4.67
C LEU A 104 23.56 -3.69 -4.67
N HIS A 105 23.57 -2.36 -4.82
CA HIS A 105 24.79 -1.58 -4.74
C HIS A 105 25.16 -1.33 -3.26
N PRO A 106 26.38 -1.67 -2.79
CA PRO A 106 26.78 -1.54 -1.38
C PRO A 106 26.79 -0.11 -0.84
N TYR A 107 26.67 0.90 -1.72
CA TYR A 107 26.45 2.32 -1.39
C TYR A 107 25.28 2.90 -2.20
N GLY A 108 24.34 2.05 -2.61
CA GLY A 108 23.18 2.44 -3.41
C GLY A 108 22.25 3.34 -2.61
N PRO A 109 21.55 4.28 -3.26
CA PRO A 109 20.50 5.02 -2.57
C PRO A 109 19.42 4.03 -2.13
N GLU A 110 18.96 4.14 -0.87
CA GLU A 110 17.72 3.50 -0.46
C GLU A 110 16.59 4.06 -1.31
N ILE A 111 16.09 3.24 -2.25
CA ILE A 111 14.97 3.65 -3.07
C ILE A 111 13.71 3.45 -2.26
N LYS A 112 13.08 4.56 -1.88
CA LYS A 112 11.75 4.55 -1.29
C LYS A 112 10.73 4.15 -2.37
N PRO A 113 9.68 3.39 -2.02
CA PRO A 113 8.56 3.13 -2.93
C PRO A 113 7.96 4.46 -3.42
N LEU A 114 7.06 4.40 -4.42
CA LEU A 114 6.41 5.60 -4.93
C LEU A 114 5.79 6.44 -3.80
N ASP A 115 5.35 5.81 -2.70
CA ASP A 115 4.99 6.43 -1.39
C ASP A 115 4.15 7.71 -1.52
N ILE A 116 3.35 7.78 -2.59
CA ILE A 116 2.52 8.94 -2.91
C ILE A 116 1.33 9.01 -1.93
N TYR A 117 1.04 7.88 -1.27
CA TYR A 117 -0.10 7.72 -0.38
C TYR A 117 0.27 6.92 0.86
N THR A 118 0.71 7.62 1.89
CA THR A 118 0.83 7.12 3.26
C THR A 118 -0.52 7.19 3.97
N GLY A 119 -0.82 6.24 4.86
CA GLY A 119 -1.99 6.29 5.74
C GLY A 119 -3.06 5.25 5.42
N THR A 120 -2.66 4.10 4.86
CA THR A 120 -3.53 2.92 4.87
C THR A 120 -3.43 2.24 6.24
N ILE A 121 -4.43 1.44 6.62
CA ILE A 121 -4.38 0.61 7.85
C ILE A 121 -3.19 -0.37 7.89
N PHE A 122 -2.49 -0.55 6.76
CA PHE A 122 -1.29 -1.37 6.66
C PHE A 122 0.00 -0.56 6.92
N ASP A 123 -0.08 0.77 6.89
CA ASP A 123 1.00 1.68 7.25
C ASP A 123 0.91 2.12 8.73
N GLU A 124 -0.24 1.91 9.38
CA GLU A 124 -0.45 2.15 10.83
C GLU A 124 0.10 1.03 11.74
N THR A 125 0.91 0.11 11.20
CA THR A 125 1.70 -0.76 12.08
C THR A 125 2.89 0.02 12.62
N ASP A 126 2.60 0.69 13.74
CA ASP A 126 3.47 0.88 14.91
C ASP A 126 3.99 2.28 15.26
N GLU A 127 3.17 3.04 16.00
CA GLU A 127 3.62 3.65 17.25
C GLU A 127 3.89 2.54 18.30
N GLY A 128 4.94 1.72 18.14
CA GLY A 128 5.36 0.82 19.23
C GLY A 128 6.15 -0.43 18.89
N SER A 129 5.82 -1.17 17.83
CA SER A 129 6.53 -2.38 17.38
C SER A 129 7.19 -2.22 16.00
N GLY A 130 7.98 -1.17 15.84
CA GLY A 130 8.74 -0.95 14.62
C GLY A 130 9.85 -1.99 14.50
N THR A 131 9.76 -2.88 13.51
CA THR A 131 10.96 -3.55 13.02
C THR A 131 11.83 -2.48 12.37
N ASP A 132 13.03 -2.27 12.90
CA ASP A 132 13.96 -1.28 12.37
C ASP A 132 14.21 -1.56 10.87
N ALA A 133 13.91 -0.58 10.04
CA ALA A 133 14.01 -0.69 8.58
C ALA A 133 15.45 -0.91 8.11
N GLU A 134 16.43 -0.61 8.97
CA GLU A 134 17.86 -0.77 8.69
C GLU A 134 18.40 -2.15 9.14
N SER A 135 17.85 -2.74 10.21
CA SER A 135 18.39 -3.99 10.82
C SER A 135 17.45 -5.20 10.78
N GLY A 136 16.15 -5.02 10.57
CA GLY A 136 15.19 -6.13 10.54
C GLY A 136 14.89 -6.76 11.91
N GLU A 137 15.33 -6.16 13.02
CA GLU A 137 15.00 -6.62 14.37
C GLU A 137 13.73 -5.97 14.92
N THR A 138 12.90 -6.75 15.62
CA THR A 138 11.71 -6.29 16.35
C THR A 138 12.13 -5.45 17.57
N ARG A 139 11.55 -4.27 17.73
CA ARG A 139 11.50 -3.58 19.05
C ARG A 139 10.20 -3.89 19.76
#